data_AF-A0A1I2WXQ8-F1
#
_entry.id   AF-A0A1I2WXQ8-F1
#
_cell.length_a   1.000
_cell.length_b   1.000
_cell.length_c   1.000
_cell.angle_alpha   90.00
_cell.angle_beta   90.00
_cell.angle_gamma   90.00
#
_symmetry.space_group_name_H-M   'P 1'
#
loop_
_entity.id
_entity.type
_entity.pdbx_description
1 polymer ?
#
loop_
_entity_poly.entity_id
_entity_poly.type
_entity_poly.pdbx_seq_one_letter_code
_entity_poly.pdbx_strand_id
1 'polypeptide(L)'
;MAGRGGRPWGPIRAESAEAKALAEFLRAQVDVSGKTLNTLAGEIHFSKSRISEHLAGKVPDQKFVTDLIRAAVLEPRLCERRLAEAGKLLREAAYPSPVKPPPPAASVLELAEARAQQVEIYDRLTRSLEQQNELREAAGNSAKLVMILLAVINKLERRITDLTGERDQLHAAHAAPDTLRQTQQQLTRAQEQEQRAQQELQRAQEKQRQAEELAARVQAQVDQLADELDRLRTGNTATRYDTPDHGPAHPAGTADPVGDDIDQALTRAVAVNDHDDQMLQRITHDLIPDPPADGVVRDNPPDNPASGLITADNLPALQAAAEAAAETGDYRKAVRLYTTLLNSSTHFQGPEDPDTLAARHHLAFWRGEAG
;
A
#
# COMPACT_ATOMS: atom_id res chain seq x y z
N MET A 1 21.19 32.04 35.59
CA MET A 1 20.85 33.42 36.00
C MET A 1 22.02 34.33 35.66
N ALA A 2 21.98 35.07 34.55
CA ALA A 2 22.97 36.08 34.20
C ALA A 2 22.30 37.24 33.44
N GLY A 3 22.30 38.42 34.08
CA GLY A 3 22.20 39.78 33.52
C GLY A 3 21.24 40.08 32.37
N ARG A 4 19.94 40.30 32.65
CA ARG A 4 19.07 41.06 31.74
C ARG A 4 19.45 42.55 31.80
N GLY A 5 20.39 42.97 30.96
CA GLY A 5 20.84 44.35 30.82
C GLY A 5 20.38 44.99 29.52
N GLY A 6 19.10 44.86 29.14
CA GLY A 6 18.59 45.44 27.89
C GLY A 6 17.07 45.60 27.88
N ARG A 7 16.60 46.71 27.30
CA ARG A 7 15.19 46.95 26.98
C ARG A 7 14.70 45.82 26.05
N PRO A 8 13.50 45.24 26.26
CA PRO A 8 12.97 44.18 25.39
C PRO A 8 12.89 44.67 23.94
N TRP A 9 13.17 43.77 22.99
CA TRP A 9 13.16 44.08 21.57
C TRP A 9 11.78 44.61 21.12
N GLY A 10 11.78 45.61 20.22
CA GLY A 10 10.55 46.07 19.56
C GLY A 10 10.02 45.08 18.51
N PRO A 11 8.80 45.28 17.99
CA PRO A 11 8.21 44.42 16.95
C PRO A 11 9.07 44.41 15.67
N ILE A 12 9.18 43.25 15.02
CA ILE A 12 9.92 43.09 13.76
C ILE A 12 9.05 43.61 12.61
N ARG A 13 9.58 44.57 11.85
CA ARG A 13 8.98 45.17 10.66
C ARG A 13 9.79 44.68 9.44
N ALA A 14 9.47 43.49 8.96
CA ALA A 14 10.08 42.90 7.77
C ALA A 14 9.10 42.91 6.59
N GLU A 15 9.62 43.14 5.39
CA GLU A 15 8.84 43.17 4.13
C GLU A 15 8.50 41.77 3.59
N SER A 16 9.22 40.74 4.03
CA SER A 16 8.99 39.33 3.67
C SER A 16 9.03 38.41 4.90
N ALA A 17 8.39 37.25 4.81
CA ALA A 17 8.37 36.25 5.88
C ALA A 17 9.78 35.71 6.15
N GLU A 18 10.59 35.62 5.10
CA GLU A 18 11.98 35.17 5.12
C GLU A 18 12.89 36.21 5.79
N ALA A 19 12.67 37.51 5.53
CA ALA A 19 13.39 38.60 6.20
C ALA A 19 13.05 38.68 7.70
N LYS A 20 11.81 38.32 8.09
CA LYS A 20 11.41 38.19 9.49
C LYS A 20 12.16 37.06 10.19
N ALA A 21 12.22 35.87 9.56
CA ALA A 21 12.92 34.71 10.08
C ALA A 21 14.43 34.96 10.28
N LEU A 22 15.07 35.66 9.32
CA LEU A 22 16.47 36.08 9.45
C LEU A 22 16.66 37.03 10.64
N ALA A 23 15.78 38.02 10.83
CA ALA A 23 15.88 38.97 11.94
C ALA A 23 15.66 38.29 13.31
N GLU A 24 14.75 37.33 13.41
CA GLU A 24 14.54 36.51 14.63
C GLU A 24 15.78 35.69 14.96
N PHE A 25 16.38 35.04 13.96
CA PHE A 25 17.59 34.26 14.12
C PHE A 25 18.77 35.10 14.63
N LEU A 26 18.98 36.28 14.06
CA LEU A 26 20.06 37.18 14.49
C LEU A 26 19.83 37.74 15.90
N ARG A 27 18.58 38.03 16.30
CA ARG A 27 18.25 38.41 17.68
C ARG A 27 18.56 37.29 18.66
N ALA A 28 18.20 36.05 18.32
CA ALA A 28 18.49 34.89 19.17
C ALA A 28 19.99 34.70 19.40
N GLN A 29 20.85 34.93 18.40
CA GLN A 29 22.30 34.86 18.59
C GLN A 29 22.83 35.97 19.51
N VAL A 30 22.29 37.19 19.40
CA VAL A 30 22.67 38.31 20.28
C VAL A 30 22.22 38.03 21.72
N ASP A 31 21.00 37.53 21.91
CA ASP A 31 20.46 37.19 23.24
C ASP A 31 21.26 36.07 23.90
N VAL A 32 21.67 35.04 23.15
CA VAL A 32 22.51 33.94 23.64
C VAL A 32 23.92 34.42 24.00
N SER A 33 24.46 35.41 23.31
CA SER A 33 25.79 35.98 23.59
C SER A 33 25.84 36.81 24.89
N GLY A 34 24.69 37.30 25.37
CA GLY A 34 24.59 38.20 26.53
C GLY A 34 25.25 39.58 26.35
N LYS A 35 25.74 39.90 25.13
CA LYS A 35 26.41 41.17 24.82
C LYS A 35 25.40 42.28 24.55
N THR A 36 25.69 43.49 25.04
CA THR A 36 24.87 44.67 24.71
C THR A 36 25.17 45.18 23.30
N LEU A 37 24.20 45.87 22.69
CA LEU A 37 24.40 46.52 21.38
C LEU A 37 25.59 47.50 21.35
N ASN A 38 25.97 48.09 22.49
CA ASN A 38 27.13 48.98 22.58
C ASN A 38 28.44 48.18 22.47
N THR A 39 28.51 47.01 23.10
CA THR A 39 29.67 46.11 23.02
C THR A 39 29.82 45.55 21.60
N LEU A 40 28.71 45.10 21.01
CA LEU A 40 28.70 44.60 19.63
C LEU A 40 29.11 45.68 18.64
N ALA A 41 28.59 46.91 18.76
CA ALA A 41 28.97 48.02 17.88
C ALA A 41 30.49 48.31 17.86
N GLY A 42 31.19 48.09 18.99
CA GLY A 42 32.64 48.20 19.08
C GLY A 42 33.39 47.05 18.39
N GLU A 43 32.83 45.84 18.39
CA GLU A 43 33.44 44.64 17.82
C GLU A 43 33.20 44.49 16.30
N ILE A 44 32.02 44.88 15.80
CA ILE A 44 31.66 44.71 14.37
C ILE A 44 31.83 46.00 13.54
N HIS A 45 32.33 47.09 14.13
CA HIS A 45 32.53 48.39 13.46
C HIS A 45 31.29 48.95 12.72
N PHE A 46 30.08 48.61 13.18
CA PHE A 46 28.82 49.16 12.68
C PHE A 46 28.18 50.09 13.72
N SER A 47 27.48 51.14 13.28
CA SER A 47 26.77 52.03 14.19
C SER A 47 25.60 51.31 14.86
N LYS A 48 25.32 51.66 16.13
CA LYS A 48 24.19 51.10 16.90
C LYS A 48 22.85 51.20 16.18
N SER A 49 22.64 52.30 15.44
CA SER A 49 21.42 52.52 14.66
C SER A 49 21.29 51.49 13.52
N ARG A 50 22.39 51.20 12.81
CA ARG A 50 22.41 50.22 11.70
C ARG A 50 22.17 48.80 12.20
N ILE A 51 22.79 48.44 13.32
CA ILE A 51 22.59 47.13 13.94
C ILE A 51 21.12 46.96 14.34
N SER A 52 20.52 47.99 14.94
CA SER A 52 19.11 47.96 15.32
C SER A 52 18.16 47.89 14.12
N GLU A 53 18.50 48.51 12.98
CA GLU A 53 17.68 48.50 11.77
C GLU A 53 17.65 47.12 11.11
N HIS A 54 18.80 46.45 11.04
CA HIS A 54 18.89 45.08 10.52
C HIS A 54 18.19 44.07 11.42
N LEU A 55 18.35 44.20 12.74
CA LEU A 55 17.62 43.38 13.72
C LEU A 55 16.12 43.73 13.78
N ALA A 56 15.68 44.82 13.16
CA ALA A 56 14.26 45.18 13.07
C ALA A 56 13.55 44.59 11.85
N GLY A 57 14.26 43.92 10.93
CA GLY A 57 13.66 43.25 9.76
C GLY A 57 14.16 43.74 8.40
N LYS A 58 15.10 44.69 8.35
CA LYS A 58 15.75 45.10 7.10
C LYS A 58 16.84 44.11 6.71
N VAL A 59 16.75 43.52 5.52
CA VAL A 59 17.69 42.52 5.02
C VAL A 59 19.14 43.05 5.12
N PRO A 60 20.00 42.44 5.96
CA PRO A 60 21.39 42.83 6.10
C PRO A 60 22.28 42.27 4.99
N ASP A 61 23.44 42.92 4.78
CA ASP A 61 24.48 42.41 3.91
C ASP A 61 25.17 41.17 4.51
N GLN A 62 25.71 40.30 3.64
CA GLN A 62 26.43 39.08 4.06
C GLN A 62 27.61 39.37 5.01
N LYS A 63 28.29 40.51 4.82
CA LYS A 63 29.38 40.96 5.70
C LYS A 63 28.89 41.23 7.12
N PHE A 64 27.75 41.92 7.26
CA PHE A 64 27.16 42.22 8.57
C PHE A 64 26.77 40.96 9.33
N VAL A 65 26.12 40.00 8.66
CA VAL A 65 25.72 38.72 9.26
C VAL A 65 26.95 37.92 9.73
N THR A 66 28.01 37.92 8.92
CA THR A 66 29.25 37.20 9.25
C THR A 66 29.95 37.80 10.46
N ASP A 67 30.09 39.13 10.50
CA ASP A 67 30.75 39.84 11.59
C ASP A 67 29.93 39.73 12.90
N LEU A 68 28.60 39.81 12.82
CA LEU A 68 27.72 39.66 13.98
C LEU A 68 27.78 38.26 14.59
N ILE A 69 27.77 37.20 13.78
CA ILE A 69 27.81 35.81 14.28
C ILE A 69 29.18 35.49 14.89
N ARG A 70 30.27 35.99 14.29
CA ARG A 70 31.62 35.85 14.87
C ARG A 70 31.78 36.59 16.18
N ALA A 71 31.12 37.74 16.34
CA ALA A 71 31.11 38.49 17.59
C ALA A 71 30.22 37.84 18.66
N ALA A 72 29.10 37.24 18.26
CA ALA A 72 28.11 36.64 19.17
C ALA A 72 28.47 35.22 19.63
N VAL A 73 29.19 34.44 18.80
CA VAL A 73 29.50 33.03 19.07
C VAL A 73 31.01 32.85 19.28
N LEU A 74 31.41 32.65 20.54
CA LEU A 74 32.84 32.44 20.91
C LEU A 74 33.39 31.08 20.46
N GLU A 75 32.54 30.06 20.26
CA GLU A 75 32.99 28.72 19.86
C GLU A 75 33.14 28.57 18.33
N PRO A 76 34.35 28.22 17.82
CA PRO A 76 34.61 28.17 16.37
C PRO A 76 33.71 27.19 15.60
N ARG A 77 33.45 25.99 16.16
CA ARG A 77 32.62 24.96 15.51
C ARG A 77 31.14 25.31 15.45
N LEU A 78 30.65 26.02 16.47
CA LEU A 78 29.26 26.47 16.50
C LEU A 78 29.08 27.68 15.57
N CYS A 79 30.10 28.55 15.47
CA CYS A 79 30.13 29.70 14.57
C CYS A 79 29.96 29.27 13.11
N GLU A 80 30.67 28.24 12.64
CA GLU A 80 30.55 27.75 11.25
C GLU A 80 29.15 27.24 10.92
N ARG A 81 28.54 26.46 11.83
CA ARG A 81 27.16 25.98 11.65
C ARG A 81 26.16 27.14 11.62
N ARG A 82 26.31 28.12 12.50
CA ARG A 82 25.44 29.30 12.55
C ARG A 82 25.62 30.22 11.34
N LEU A 83 26.84 30.33 10.81
CA LEU A 83 27.11 31.07 9.57
C LEU A 83 26.47 30.38 8.35
N ALA A 84 26.49 29.05 8.28
CA ALA A 84 25.83 28.31 7.20
C ALA A 84 24.29 28.48 7.24
N GLU A 85 23.71 28.42 8.43
CA GLU A 85 22.26 28.62 8.65
C GLU A 85 21.84 30.06 8.33
N ALA A 86 22.59 31.07 8.80
CA ALA A 86 22.33 32.47 8.47
C ALA A 86 22.53 32.78 6.99
N GLY A 87 23.50 32.13 6.33
CA GLY A 87 23.72 32.27 4.89
C GLY A 87 22.64 31.61 4.03
N LYS A 88 21.90 30.62 4.56
CA LYS A 88 20.70 30.07 3.93
C LYS A 88 19.53 31.07 4.04
N LEU A 89 19.27 31.57 5.24
CA LEU A 89 18.21 32.55 5.51
C LEU A 89 18.43 33.88 4.74
N LEU A 90 19.68 34.33 4.59
CA LEU A 90 20.01 35.52 3.80
C LEU A 90 19.77 35.32 2.31
N ARG A 91 20.06 34.12 1.76
CA ARG A 91 19.75 33.81 0.36
C ARG A 91 18.24 33.74 0.11
N GLU A 92 17.50 33.17 1.05
CA GLU A 92 16.03 33.10 1.01
C GLU A 92 15.39 34.50 1.13
N ALA A 93 15.96 35.38 1.95
CA ALA A 93 15.50 36.76 2.08
C ALA A 93 15.92 37.67 0.89
N ALA A 94 17.06 37.42 0.26
CA ALA A 94 17.56 38.17 -0.90
C ALA A 94 16.87 37.78 -2.22
N TYR A 95 16.41 36.52 -2.31
CA TYR A 95 15.63 36.00 -3.44
C TYR A 95 14.32 35.40 -2.91
N PRO A 96 13.33 36.24 -2.55
CA PRO A 96 12.02 35.73 -2.15
C PRO A 96 11.47 34.93 -3.33
N SER A 97 11.20 33.63 -3.11
CA SER A 97 10.62 32.80 -4.16
C SER A 97 9.33 33.46 -4.65
N PRO A 98 9.12 33.64 -5.96
CA PRO A 98 7.87 34.21 -6.44
C PRO A 98 6.75 33.31 -5.95
N VAL A 99 5.89 33.85 -5.08
CA VAL A 99 4.64 33.21 -4.69
C VAL A 99 3.87 33.03 -5.98
N LYS A 100 3.93 31.82 -6.55
CA LYS A 100 3.02 31.40 -7.61
C LYS A 100 1.63 31.62 -7.03
N PRO A 101 0.75 32.42 -7.66
CA PRO A 101 -0.61 32.57 -7.16
C PRO A 101 -1.18 31.17 -6.99
N PRO A 102 -1.90 30.89 -5.88
CA PRO A 102 -2.48 29.58 -5.66
C PRO A 102 -3.27 29.24 -6.93
N PRO A 103 -3.02 28.07 -7.55
CA PRO A 103 -3.89 27.62 -8.63
C PRO A 103 -5.32 27.59 -8.07
N PRO A 104 -6.35 27.93 -8.88
CA PRO A 104 -7.73 27.93 -8.42
C PRO A 104 -8.01 26.58 -7.73
N ALA A 105 -8.69 26.59 -6.58
CA ALA A 105 -8.95 25.38 -5.78
C ALA A 105 -9.51 24.20 -6.61
N ALA A 106 -10.19 24.52 -7.72
CA ALA A 106 -10.63 23.57 -8.74
C ALA A 106 -9.51 22.68 -9.30
N SER A 107 -8.32 23.21 -9.64
CA SER A 107 -7.26 22.40 -10.26
C SER A 107 -6.42 21.60 -9.26
N VAL A 108 -6.45 21.95 -7.97
CA VAL A 108 -5.88 21.10 -6.90
C VAL A 108 -6.80 19.92 -6.63
N LEU A 109 -8.12 20.14 -6.64
CA LEU A 109 -9.11 19.10 -6.50
C LEU A 109 -9.09 18.15 -7.72
N GLU A 110 -9.11 18.68 -8.95
CA GLU A 110 -9.01 17.88 -10.19
C GLU A 110 -7.71 17.05 -10.25
N LEU A 111 -6.58 17.62 -9.82
CA LEU A 111 -5.30 16.89 -9.75
C LEU A 111 -5.30 15.84 -8.63
N ALA A 112 -5.95 16.10 -7.50
CA ALA A 112 -6.10 15.13 -6.42
C ALA A 112 -7.04 13.99 -6.81
N GLU A 113 -8.15 14.29 -7.50
CA GLU A 113 -9.08 13.31 -8.05
C GLU A 113 -8.41 12.43 -9.12
N ALA A 114 -7.66 13.01 -10.05
CA ALA A 114 -6.90 12.26 -11.05
C ALA A 114 -5.84 11.35 -10.40
N ARG A 115 -5.17 11.81 -9.33
CA ARG A 115 -4.21 10.98 -8.57
C ARG A 115 -4.91 9.88 -7.77
N ALA A 116 -6.08 10.16 -7.20
CA ALA A 116 -6.87 9.15 -6.49
C ALA A 116 -7.35 8.05 -7.43
N GLN A 117 -7.84 8.41 -8.62
CA GLN A 117 -8.22 7.46 -9.67
C GLN A 117 -7.02 6.62 -10.11
N GLN A 118 -5.85 7.24 -10.27
CA GLN A 118 -4.63 6.50 -10.63
C GLN A 118 -4.24 5.47 -9.56
N VAL A 119 -4.28 5.84 -8.27
CA VAL A 119 -4.01 4.91 -7.16
C VAL A 119 -5.02 3.77 -7.14
N GLU A 120 -6.30 4.07 -7.36
CA GLU A 120 -7.35 3.05 -7.38
C GLU A 120 -7.16 2.03 -8.52
N ILE A 121 -6.76 2.49 -9.71
CA ILE A 121 -6.49 1.59 -10.84
C ILE A 121 -5.26 0.71 -10.57
N TYR A 122 -4.20 1.25 -9.94
CA TYR A 122 -3.07 0.42 -9.52
C TYR A 122 -3.47 -0.62 -8.47
N ASP A 123 -4.28 -0.26 -7.47
CA ASP A 123 -4.75 -1.22 -6.47
C ASP A 123 -5.63 -2.33 -7.09
N ARG A 124 -6.42 -2.01 -8.12
CA ARG A 124 -7.18 -3.01 -8.88
C ARG A 124 -6.26 -3.91 -9.69
N LEU A 125 -5.25 -3.34 -10.34
CA LEU A 125 -4.26 -4.07 -11.12
C LEU A 125 -3.47 -5.04 -10.24
N THR A 126 -2.98 -4.58 -9.07
CA THR A 126 -2.25 -5.43 -8.13
C THR A 126 -3.09 -6.61 -7.64
N ARG A 127 -4.35 -6.37 -7.26
CA ARG A 127 -5.28 -7.46 -6.87
C ARG A 127 -5.54 -8.45 -8.00
N SER A 128 -5.68 -7.96 -9.23
CA SER A 128 -5.89 -8.81 -10.41
C SER A 128 -4.65 -9.68 -10.70
N LEU A 129 -3.44 -9.14 -10.53
CA LEU A 129 -2.19 -9.89 -10.65
C LEU A 129 -2.01 -10.94 -9.55
N GLU A 130 -2.40 -10.64 -8.31
CA GLU A 130 -2.42 -11.62 -7.21
C GLU A 130 -3.37 -12.78 -7.53
N GLN A 131 -4.60 -12.48 -7.95
CA GLN A 131 -5.57 -13.50 -8.39
C GLN A 131 -5.04 -14.36 -9.55
N GLN A 132 -4.32 -13.76 -10.49
CA GLN A 132 -3.70 -14.50 -11.58
C GLN A 132 -2.64 -15.49 -11.09
N ASN A 133 -1.80 -15.08 -10.12
CA ASN A 133 -0.79 -15.95 -9.53
C ASN A 133 -1.43 -17.13 -8.79
N GLU A 134 -2.48 -16.88 -8.02
CA GLU A 134 -3.25 -17.92 -7.32
C GLU A 134 -3.86 -18.93 -8.30
N LEU A 135 -4.49 -18.46 -9.39
CA LEU A 135 -5.05 -19.33 -10.43
C LEU A 135 -3.97 -20.17 -11.12
N ARG A 136 -2.80 -19.58 -11.38
CA ARG A 136 -1.66 -20.28 -11.97
C ARG A 136 -1.11 -21.36 -11.05
N GLU A 137 -1.05 -21.08 -9.76
CA GLU A 137 -0.63 -22.06 -8.75
C GLU A 137 -1.64 -23.22 -8.65
N ALA A 138 -2.94 -22.91 -8.60
CA ALA A 138 -4.01 -23.91 -8.61
C ALA A 138 -3.99 -24.80 -9.87
N ALA A 139 -3.75 -24.21 -11.05
CA ALA A 139 -3.58 -24.95 -12.30
C ALA A 139 -2.34 -25.85 -12.25
N GLY A 140 -1.22 -25.33 -11.74
CA GLY A 140 0.02 -26.09 -11.56
C GLY A 140 -0.14 -27.29 -10.61
N ASN A 141 -0.86 -27.10 -9.50
CA ASN A 141 -1.15 -28.17 -8.55
C ASN A 141 -2.09 -29.23 -9.13
N SER A 142 -3.11 -28.81 -9.89
CA SER A 142 -4.00 -29.71 -10.62
C SER A 142 -3.23 -30.53 -11.67
N ALA A 143 -2.30 -29.91 -12.41
CA ALA A 143 -1.45 -30.61 -13.37
C ALA A 143 -0.55 -31.68 -12.72
N LYS A 144 0.02 -31.39 -11.53
CA LYS A 144 0.76 -32.41 -10.75
C LYS A 144 -0.12 -33.60 -10.39
N LEU A 145 -1.35 -33.35 -9.96
CA LEU A 145 -2.30 -34.41 -9.60
C LEU A 145 -2.71 -35.24 -10.82
N VAL A 146 -2.93 -34.60 -11.98
CA VAL A 146 -3.17 -35.28 -13.26
C VAL A 146 -2.03 -36.24 -13.60
N MET A 147 -0.76 -35.81 -13.48
CA MET A 147 0.40 -36.68 -13.73
C MET A 147 0.45 -37.89 -12.79
N ILE A 148 0.19 -37.69 -11.50
CA ILE A 148 0.18 -38.77 -10.51
C ILE A 148 -0.94 -39.76 -10.82
N LEU A 149 -2.16 -39.28 -11.10
CA LEU A 149 -3.30 -40.13 -11.40
C LEU A 149 -3.09 -40.95 -12.68
N LEU A 150 -2.52 -40.35 -13.72
CA LEU A 150 -2.13 -41.08 -14.94
C LEU A 150 -1.12 -42.21 -14.63
N ALA A 151 -0.12 -41.95 -13.77
CA ALA A 151 0.84 -42.98 -13.37
C ALA A 151 0.17 -44.12 -12.57
N VAL A 152 -0.76 -43.78 -11.67
CA VAL A 152 -1.52 -44.76 -10.88
C VAL A 152 -2.42 -45.61 -11.77
N ILE A 153 -3.13 -45.01 -12.73
CA ILE A 153 -3.99 -45.71 -13.69
C ILE A 153 -3.17 -46.71 -14.51
N ASN A 154 -2.04 -46.29 -15.08
CA ASN A 154 -1.13 -47.19 -15.82
C ASN A 154 -0.68 -48.39 -14.97
N LYS A 155 -0.43 -48.19 -13.67
CA LYS A 155 -0.05 -49.29 -12.76
C LYS A 155 -1.22 -50.24 -12.48
N LEU A 156 -2.43 -49.70 -12.35
CA LEU A 156 -3.66 -50.48 -12.15
C LEU A 156 -4.02 -51.29 -13.39
N GLU A 157 -3.92 -50.72 -14.59
CA GLU A 157 -4.17 -51.41 -15.86
C GLU A 157 -3.24 -52.62 -16.04
N ARG A 158 -1.94 -52.47 -15.73
CA ARG A 158 -1.00 -53.61 -15.75
C ARG A 158 -1.41 -54.69 -14.75
N ARG A 159 -1.75 -54.30 -13.52
CA ARG A 159 -2.16 -55.24 -12.48
C ARG A 159 -3.46 -55.98 -12.81
N ILE A 160 -4.44 -55.28 -13.40
CA ILE A 160 -5.69 -55.87 -13.89
C ILE A 160 -5.39 -56.88 -14.99
N THR A 161 -4.49 -56.54 -15.92
CA THR A 161 -4.03 -57.45 -16.99
C THR A 161 -3.39 -58.71 -16.40
N ASP A 162 -2.47 -58.55 -15.45
CA ASP A 162 -1.78 -59.67 -14.78
C ASP A 162 -2.76 -60.58 -14.03
N LEU A 163 -3.66 -60.01 -13.23
CA LEU A 163 -4.68 -60.75 -12.48
C LEU A 163 -5.70 -61.44 -13.40
N THR A 164 -6.02 -60.83 -14.53
CA THR A 164 -6.89 -61.43 -15.55
C THR A 164 -6.21 -62.65 -16.16
N GLY A 165 -4.93 -62.53 -16.52
CA GLY A 165 -4.13 -63.66 -17.01
C GLY A 165 -4.01 -64.79 -15.98
N GLU A 166 -3.75 -64.46 -14.71
CA GLU A 166 -3.67 -65.43 -13.62
C GLU A 166 -5.01 -66.16 -13.41
N ARG A 167 -6.13 -65.42 -13.39
CA ARG A 167 -7.48 -66.00 -13.30
C ARG A 167 -7.74 -66.99 -14.43
N ASP A 168 -7.39 -66.62 -15.67
CA ASP A 168 -7.62 -67.47 -16.84
C ASP A 168 -6.76 -68.74 -16.81
N GLN A 169 -5.52 -68.64 -16.33
CA GLN A 169 -4.65 -69.79 -16.09
C GLN A 169 -5.20 -70.72 -14.99
N LEU A 170 -5.66 -70.16 -13.86
CA LEU A 170 -6.27 -70.93 -12.76
C LEU A 170 -7.56 -71.64 -13.20
N HIS A 171 -8.37 -70.98 -14.04
CA HIS A 171 -9.55 -71.60 -14.66
C HIS A 171 -9.17 -72.76 -15.57
N ALA A 172 -8.21 -72.58 -16.48
CA ALA A 172 -7.77 -73.63 -17.41
C ALA A 172 -7.17 -74.84 -16.67
N ALA A 173 -6.42 -74.58 -15.58
CA ALA A 173 -5.82 -75.60 -14.74
C ALA A 173 -6.81 -76.29 -13.79
N HIS A 174 -8.09 -75.91 -13.77
CA HIS A 174 -9.10 -76.40 -12.82
C HIS A 174 -8.63 -76.31 -11.35
N ALA A 175 -8.01 -75.18 -11.01
CA ALA A 175 -7.47 -74.94 -9.67
C ALA A 175 -8.55 -74.90 -8.58
N ALA A 176 -8.12 -74.96 -7.32
CA ALA A 176 -9.04 -74.94 -6.17
C ALA A 176 -10.01 -73.73 -6.21
N PRO A 177 -11.29 -73.92 -5.87
CA PRO A 177 -12.30 -72.86 -5.99
C PRO A 177 -12.03 -71.66 -5.07
N ASP A 178 -11.28 -71.85 -3.97
CA ASP A 178 -10.91 -70.77 -3.06
C ASP A 178 -9.86 -69.82 -3.65
N THR A 179 -8.84 -70.35 -4.34
CA THR A 179 -7.79 -69.51 -4.96
C THR A 179 -8.36 -68.70 -6.11
N LEU A 180 -9.22 -69.32 -6.93
CA LEU A 180 -9.94 -68.62 -7.99
C LEU A 180 -10.81 -67.48 -7.43
N ARG A 181 -11.58 -67.74 -6.35
CA ARG A 181 -12.38 -66.70 -5.69
C ARG A 181 -11.52 -65.55 -5.18
N GLN A 182 -10.35 -65.84 -4.61
CA GLN A 182 -9.42 -64.82 -4.11
C GLN A 182 -8.87 -63.95 -5.25
N THR A 183 -8.38 -64.53 -6.35
CA THR A 183 -7.90 -63.78 -7.53
C THR A 183 -9.02 -62.93 -8.12
N GLN A 184 -10.24 -63.45 -8.18
CA GLN A 184 -11.39 -62.73 -8.71
C GLN A 184 -11.80 -61.54 -7.82
N GLN A 185 -11.75 -61.69 -6.50
CA GLN A 185 -11.96 -60.57 -5.57
C GLN A 185 -10.86 -59.49 -5.71
N GLN A 186 -9.61 -59.88 -5.91
CA GLN A 186 -8.51 -58.93 -6.14
C GLN A 186 -8.69 -58.17 -7.45
N LEU A 187 -9.13 -58.85 -8.52
CA LEU A 187 -9.43 -58.24 -9.82
C LEU A 187 -10.54 -57.20 -9.69
N THR A 188 -11.67 -57.55 -9.04
CA THR A 188 -12.77 -56.60 -8.83
C THR A 188 -12.31 -55.36 -8.05
N ARG A 189 -11.51 -55.54 -6.99
CA ARG A 189 -10.94 -54.42 -6.23
C ARG A 189 -10.03 -53.54 -7.08
N ALA A 190 -9.20 -54.12 -7.95
CA ALA A 190 -8.32 -53.37 -8.84
C ALA A 190 -9.12 -52.56 -9.87
N GLN A 191 -10.18 -53.15 -10.44
CA GLN A 191 -11.10 -52.47 -11.37
C GLN A 191 -11.85 -51.31 -10.71
N GLU A 192 -12.34 -51.49 -9.49
CA GLU A 192 -12.98 -50.40 -8.73
C GLU A 192 -11.99 -49.25 -8.44
N GLN A 193 -10.73 -49.58 -8.14
CA GLN A 193 -9.68 -48.58 -7.92
C GLN A 193 -9.35 -47.81 -9.20
N GLU A 194 -9.28 -48.49 -10.34
CA GLU A 194 -9.05 -47.87 -11.65
C GLU A 194 -10.16 -46.88 -11.98
N GLN A 195 -11.42 -47.30 -11.83
CA GLN A 195 -12.58 -46.45 -12.13
C GLN A 195 -12.60 -45.20 -11.24
N ARG A 196 -12.27 -45.32 -9.95
CA ARG A 196 -12.14 -44.17 -9.05
C ARG A 196 -11.00 -43.24 -9.47
N ALA A 197 -9.84 -43.79 -9.84
CA ALA A 197 -8.70 -42.99 -10.29
C ALA A 197 -9.02 -42.24 -11.59
N GLN A 198 -9.75 -42.85 -12.53
CA GLN A 198 -10.22 -42.21 -13.75
C GLN A 198 -11.22 -41.07 -13.48
N GLN A 199 -12.15 -41.27 -12.54
CA GLN A 199 -13.09 -40.21 -12.14
C GLN A 199 -12.36 -39.01 -11.52
N GLU A 200 -11.40 -39.26 -10.63
CA GLU A 200 -10.59 -38.19 -10.04
C GLU A 200 -9.70 -37.51 -11.08
N LEU A 201 -9.19 -38.25 -12.08
CA LEU A 201 -8.42 -37.68 -13.18
C LEU A 201 -9.27 -36.70 -13.99
N GLN A 202 -10.51 -37.08 -14.32
CA GLN A 202 -11.43 -36.20 -15.03
C GLN A 202 -11.76 -34.94 -14.22
N ARG A 203 -12.00 -35.08 -12.91
CA ARG A 203 -12.24 -33.94 -12.01
C ARG A 203 -11.05 -33.00 -11.97
N ALA A 204 -9.84 -33.53 -11.89
CA ALA A 204 -8.61 -32.75 -11.87
C ALA A 204 -8.37 -32.01 -13.19
N GLN A 205 -8.61 -32.68 -14.32
CA GLN A 205 -8.51 -32.08 -15.65
C GLN A 205 -9.54 -30.95 -15.85
N GLU A 206 -10.76 -31.12 -15.34
CA GLU A 206 -11.78 -30.09 -15.41
C GLU A 206 -11.42 -28.87 -14.54
N LYS A 207 -10.96 -29.10 -13.31
CA LYS A 207 -10.44 -28.02 -12.45
C LYS A 207 -9.28 -27.28 -13.11
N GLN A 208 -8.36 -28.00 -13.75
CA GLN A 208 -7.26 -27.40 -14.49
C GLN A 208 -7.77 -26.49 -15.63
N ARG A 209 -8.70 -26.98 -16.47
CA ARG A 209 -9.29 -26.18 -17.56
C ARG A 209 -9.98 -24.93 -17.04
N GLN A 210 -10.76 -25.05 -15.97
CA GLN A 210 -11.46 -23.92 -15.36
C GLN A 210 -10.46 -22.87 -14.83
N ALA A 211 -9.40 -23.30 -14.16
CA ALA A 211 -8.34 -22.39 -13.69
C ALA A 211 -7.64 -21.68 -14.85
N GLU A 212 -7.36 -22.39 -15.95
CA GLU A 212 -6.76 -21.81 -17.17
C GLU A 212 -7.69 -20.79 -17.85
N GLU A 213 -8.99 -21.10 -17.95
CA GLU A 213 -9.98 -20.17 -18.52
C GLU A 213 -10.14 -18.91 -17.67
N LEU A 214 -10.20 -19.05 -16.34
CA LEU A 214 -10.25 -17.91 -15.43
C LEU A 214 -8.98 -17.07 -15.52
N ALA A 215 -7.80 -17.69 -15.59
CA ALA A 215 -6.54 -16.99 -15.73
C ALA A 215 -6.49 -16.18 -17.04
N ALA A 216 -7.03 -16.72 -18.13
CA ALA A 216 -7.14 -15.99 -19.41
C ALA A 216 -8.07 -14.77 -19.30
N ARG A 217 -9.19 -14.89 -18.58
CA ARG A 217 -10.11 -13.76 -18.34
C ARG A 217 -9.47 -12.67 -17.49
N VAL A 218 -8.78 -13.06 -16.41
CA VAL A 218 -8.07 -12.13 -15.53
C VAL A 218 -6.96 -11.42 -16.30
N GLN A 219 -6.17 -12.13 -17.13
CA GLN A 219 -5.16 -11.50 -17.98
C GLN A 219 -5.76 -10.45 -18.92
N ALA A 220 -6.90 -10.73 -19.54
CA ALA A 220 -7.58 -9.75 -20.39
C ALA A 220 -8.03 -8.50 -19.61
N GLN A 221 -8.40 -8.64 -18.34
CA GLN A 221 -8.71 -7.50 -17.46
C GLN A 221 -7.46 -6.70 -17.10
N VAL A 222 -6.35 -7.37 -16.79
CA VAL A 222 -5.04 -6.73 -16.55
C VAL A 222 -4.64 -5.88 -17.76
N ASP A 223 -4.75 -6.43 -18.97
CA ASP A 223 -4.42 -5.73 -20.21
C ASP A 223 -5.32 -4.49 -20.42
N GLN A 224 -6.62 -4.61 -20.14
CA GLN A 224 -7.55 -3.48 -20.22
C GLN A 224 -7.23 -2.36 -19.21
N LEU A 225 -6.91 -2.72 -17.95
CA LEU A 225 -6.53 -1.76 -16.92
C LEU A 225 -5.18 -1.09 -17.24
N ALA A 226 -4.25 -1.84 -17.84
CA ALA A 226 -2.98 -1.29 -18.31
C ALA A 226 -3.19 -0.26 -19.45
N ASP A 227 -4.05 -0.58 -20.43
CA ASP A 227 -4.44 0.35 -21.50
C ASP A 227 -5.13 1.60 -20.93
N GLU A 228 -5.96 1.46 -19.90
CA GLU A 228 -6.62 2.58 -19.22
C GLU A 228 -5.61 3.49 -18.49
N LEU A 229 -4.62 2.91 -17.79
CA LEU A 229 -3.51 3.66 -17.19
C LEU A 229 -2.70 4.42 -18.24
N ASP A 230 -2.40 3.81 -19.37
CA ASP A 230 -1.65 4.47 -20.44
C ASP A 230 -2.47 5.58 -21.12
N ARG A 231 -3.79 5.42 -21.23
CA ARG A 231 -4.71 6.51 -21.65
C ARG A 231 -4.75 7.66 -20.65
N LEU A 232 -4.78 7.38 -19.35
CA LEU A 232 -4.74 8.42 -18.32
C LEU A 232 -3.39 9.14 -18.27
N ARG A 233 -2.28 8.43 -18.55
CA ARG A 233 -0.94 9.02 -18.68
C ARG A 233 -0.82 9.92 -19.91
N THR A 234 -1.37 9.51 -21.05
CA THR A 234 -1.34 10.28 -22.31
C THR A 234 -2.34 11.44 -22.31
N GLY A 235 -3.51 11.29 -21.69
CA GLY A 235 -4.49 12.36 -21.46
C GLY A 235 -3.97 13.50 -20.59
N ASN A 236 -2.96 13.24 -19.75
CA ASN A 236 -2.29 14.24 -18.93
C ASN A 236 -1.13 14.97 -19.67
N THR A 237 -0.93 14.68 -20.96
CA THR A 237 0.09 15.32 -21.82
C THR A 237 -0.52 16.24 -22.88
N ALA A 238 -1.32 17.20 -22.45
CA ALA A 238 -1.66 18.38 -23.26
C ALA A 238 -0.95 19.63 -22.72
N THR A 239 0.36 19.53 -22.44
CA THR A 239 1.22 20.72 -22.36
C THR A 239 2.46 20.50 -23.23
N ARG A 240 2.30 20.91 -24.49
CA ARG A 240 3.31 21.41 -25.42
C ARG A 240 4.75 21.50 -24.87
N TYR A 241 5.64 20.68 -25.42
CA TYR A 241 6.94 21.14 -25.94
C TYR A 241 7.28 20.34 -27.20
N ASP A 242 7.56 21.07 -28.27
CA ASP A 242 8.07 20.62 -29.57
C ASP A 242 9.47 19.98 -29.43
N THR A 243 9.72 18.81 -30.02
CA THR A 243 10.53 18.61 -31.25
C THR A 243 10.80 17.11 -31.53
N PRO A 244 11.06 16.71 -32.80
CA PRO A 244 11.04 15.33 -33.28
C PRO A 244 12.42 14.68 -33.45
N ASP A 245 12.46 13.33 -33.52
CA ASP A 245 13.00 12.49 -34.62
C ASP A 245 13.64 11.15 -34.13
N HIS A 246 13.62 10.16 -35.03
CA HIS A 246 13.48 8.71 -34.89
C HIS A 246 14.68 7.84 -34.41
N GLY A 247 14.35 6.79 -33.63
CA GLY A 247 14.59 5.34 -33.89
C GLY A 247 16.02 4.74 -33.93
N PRO A 248 16.17 3.41 -34.16
CA PRO A 248 15.91 2.30 -33.22
C PRO A 248 17.07 1.25 -33.17
N ALA A 249 17.13 0.32 -32.19
CA ALA A 249 17.70 -1.05 -32.37
C ALA A 249 17.68 -1.98 -31.11
N HIS A 250 16.98 -3.12 -31.28
CA HIS A 250 17.28 -4.54 -30.95
C HIS A 250 17.42 -5.15 -29.53
N PRO A 251 17.09 -6.48 -29.38
CA PRO A 251 16.94 -7.21 -28.11
C PRO A 251 18.08 -8.21 -27.78
N ALA A 252 18.16 -8.71 -26.53
CA ALA A 252 18.51 -10.09 -26.09
C ALA A 252 19.11 -10.16 -24.66
N GLY A 253 18.80 -11.23 -23.89
CA GLY A 253 19.78 -11.92 -23.03
C GLY A 253 19.57 -12.04 -21.50
N THR A 254 19.03 -13.18 -21.06
CA THR A 254 19.37 -14.08 -19.91
C THR A 254 20.20 -13.60 -18.69
N ALA A 255 19.74 -13.91 -17.46
CA ALA A 255 20.36 -14.84 -16.47
C ALA A 255 19.85 -14.61 -15.00
N ASP A 256 19.72 -15.72 -14.25
CA ASP A 256 19.38 -15.91 -12.81
C ASP A 256 20.68 -16.15 -11.97
N PRO A 257 20.76 -15.80 -10.67
CA PRO A 257 20.78 -16.85 -9.62
C PRO A 257 20.25 -16.51 -8.18
N VAL A 258 19.58 -17.51 -7.55
CA VAL A 258 19.60 -17.96 -6.11
C VAL A 258 18.77 -17.15 -5.09
N GLY A 259 17.97 -17.71 -4.16
CA GLY A 259 17.78 -19.08 -3.68
C GLY A 259 18.00 -19.16 -2.16
N ASP A 260 16.95 -19.00 -1.35
CA ASP A 260 16.81 -19.46 0.03
C ASP A 260 15.31 -19.35 0.45
N ASP A 261 14.86 -20.23 1.35
CA ASP A 261 13.50 -20.33 1.95
C ASP A 261 12.55 -21.44 1.43
N ILE A 262 13.07 -22.56 0.91
CA ILE A 262 12.26 -23.70 0.47
C ILE A 262 11.91 -24.69 1.60
N ASP A 263 12.69 -24.78 2.68
CA ASP A 263 12.45 -25.78 3.73
C ASP A 263 11.36 -25.39 4.75
N GLN A 264 11.00 -24.10 4.86
CA GLN A 264 9.98 -23.63 5.80
C GLN A 264 8.54 -23.74 5.26
N ALA A 265 8.38 -23.84 3.94
CA ALA A 265 7.10 -23.93 3.25
C ALA A 265 6.42 -25.31 3.39
N LEU A 266 7.21 -26.37 3.56
CA LEU A 266 6.71 -27.77 3.60
C LEU A 266 5.91 -28.13 4.85
N THR A 267 6.00 -27.35 5.94
CA THR A 267 5.22 -27.60 7.18
C THR A 267 3.87 -26.88 7.18
N ARG A 268 3.70 -25.81 6.38
CA ARG A 268 2.43 -25.05 6.29
C ARG A 268 1.40 -25.66 5.34
N ALA A 269 1.84 -26.50 4.39
CA ALA A 269 0.99 -27.06 3.33
C ALA A 269 -0.11 -28.02 3.81
N VAL A 270 -0.01 -28.60 5.02
CA VAL A 270 -1.01 -29.55 5.53
C VAL A 270 -2.22 -28.86 6.17
N ALA A 271 -2.08 -27.60 6.60
CA ALA A 271 -3.17 -26.84 7.23
C ALA A 271 -4.01 -25.99 6.24
N VAL A 272 -3.50 -25.77 5.02
CA VAL A 272 -4.15 -24.95 3.97
C VAL A 272 -5.22 -25.75 3.21
N ASN A 273 -5.13 -27.07 3.20
CA ASN A 273 -6.01 -27.95 2.42
C ASN A 273 -7.49 -27.91 2.89
N ASP A 274 -7.77 -27.69 4.18
CA ASP A 274 -9.14 -27.54 4.69
C ASP A 274 -9.72 -26.12 4.43
N HIS A 275 -8.85 -25.15 4.15
CA HIS A 275 -9.22 -23.78 3.80
C HIS A 275 -9.63 -23.66 2.33
N ASP A 276 -8.96 -24.43 1.46
CA ASP A 276 -9.18 -24.44 0.01
C ASP A 276 -10.58 -24.94 -0.36
N ASP A 277 -11.11 -25.96 0.35
CA ASP A 277 -12.47 -26.47 0.12
C ASP A 277 -13.57 -25.48 0.53
N GLN A 278 -13.33 -24.63 1.54
CA GLN A 278 -14.28 -23.60 1.98
C GLN A 278 -14.28 -22.36 1.06
N MET A 279 -13.12 -22.03 0.49
CA MET A 279 -12.96 -20.94 -0.48
C MET A 279 -13.68 -21.24 -1.81
N LEU A 280 -13.59 -22.48 -2.30
CA LEU A 280 -14.28 -22.91 -3.53
C LEU A 280 -15.82 -22.92 -3.38
N GLN A 281 -16.34 -23.23 -2.20
CA GLN A 281 -17.79 -23.19 -1.93
C GLN A 281 -18.33 -21.76 -1.86
N ARG A 282 -17.55 -20.80 -1.32
CA ARG A 282 -17.95 -19.38 -1.29
C ARG A 282 -18.03 -18.76 -2.67
N ILE A 283 -17.01 -18.99 -3.51
CA ILE A 283 -16.98 -18.48 -4.88
C ILE A 283 -18.14 -19.06 -5.70
N THR A 284 -18.48 -20.33 -5.50
CA THR A 284 -19.63 -20.96 -6.17
C THR A 284 -20.98 -20.38 -5.72
N HIS A 285 -21.10 -19.97 -4.45
CA HIS A 285 -22.32 -19.36 -3.92
C HIS A 285 -22.56 -17.95 -4.47
N ASP A 286 -21.50 -17.18 -4.70
CA ASP A 286 -21.58 -15.82 -5.27
C ASP A 286 -21.88 -15.81 -6.80
N LEU A 287 -21.85 -16.98 -7.45
CA LEU A 287 -22.03 -17.15 -8.90
C LEU A 287 -23.40 -17.68 -9.32
N ILE A 288 -24.32 -18.00 -8.39
CA ILE A 288 -25.71 -18.39 -8.70
C ILE A 288 -26.64 -17.18 -8.47
N PRO A 289 -27.18 -16.54 -9.52
CA PRO A 289 -28.15 -15.47 -9.36
C PRO A 289 -29.55 -16.06 -9.09
N ASP A 290 -30.17 -15.68 -7.98
CA ASP A 290 -31.60 -15.87 -7.77
C ASP A 290 -32.43 -14.93 -8.68
N PRO A 291 -33.57 -15.38 -9.24
CA PRO A 291 -34.48 -14.54 -10.01
C PRO A 291 -35.30 -13.59 -9.11
N PRO A 292 -35.94 -12.55 -9.69
CA PRO A 292 -36.15 -11.27 -9.01
C PRO A 292 -37.36 -11.27 -8.09
N ALA A 293 -37.22 -10.63 -6.93
CA ALA A 293 -38.34 -10.09 -6.18
C ALA A 293 -38.19 -8.56 -6.09
N ASP A 294 -39.25 -7.90 -6.51
CA ASP A 294 -39.48 -6.47 -6.62
C ASP A 294 -38.91 -5.58 -5.51
N GLY A 295 -38.49 -4.39 -5.94
CA GLY A 295 -38.80 -3.16 -5.21
C GLY A 295 -37.70 -2.64 -4.29
N VAL A 296 -36.89 -1.73 -4.82
CA VAL A 296 -36.78 -0.31 -4.40
C VAL A 296 -35.40 0.22 -4.78
N VAL A 297 -35.41 1.15 -5.71
CA VAL A 297 -34.32 2.06 -6.08
C VAL A 297 -33.92 2.91 -4.87
N ARG A 298 -32.62 3.04 -4.57
CA ARG A 298 -31.92 4.34 -4.44
C ARG A 298 -30.40 4.19 -4.50
N ASP A 299 -29.81 5.21 -5.13
CA ASP A 299 -28.41 5.47 -5.44
C ASP A 299 -27.45 5.22 -4.26
N ASN A 300 -26.33 4.55 -4.52
CA ASN A 300 -25.18 4.50 -3.61
C ASN A 300 -23.91 4.96 -4.35
N PRO A 301 -23.20 6.01 -3.88
CA PRO A 301 -21.91 6.46 -4.43
C PRO A 301 -20.76 5.52 -3.98
N PRO A 302 -19.56 5.59 -4.60
CA PRO A 302 -18.56 4.53 -4.49
C PRO A 302 -17.94 4.46 -3.08
N ASP A 303 -18.06 3.28 -2.49
CA ASP A 303 -17.30 2.84 -1.32
C ASP A 303 -15.84 2.60 -1.69
N ASN A 304 -14.98 3.58 -1.41
CA ASN A 304 -13.55 3.36 -1.29
C ASN A 304 -13.14 3.54 0.19
N PRO A 305 -12.84 2.48 0.95
CA PRO A 305 -12.21 2.65 2.26
C PRO A 305 -10.73 2.89 2.04
N ALA A 306 -10.25 4.04 2.51
CA ALA A 306 -8.83 4.37 2.60
C ALA A 306 -8.03 3.26 3.31
N SER A 307 -7.45 2.35 2.53
CA SER A 307 -6.40 1.42 2.95
C SER A 307 -5.01 2.01 2.71
N GLY A 308 -4.87 3.33 2.93
CA GLY A 308 -3.56 3.95 3.12
C GLY A 308 -3.14 3.74 4.57
N LEU A 309 -1.86 3.40 4.81
CA LEU A 309 -1.26 3.23 6.14
C LEU A 309 -1.89 4.17 7.18
N ILE A 310 -2.54 3.61 8.20
CA ILE A 310 -3.14 4.40 9.28
C ILE A 310 -2.02 4.92 10.17
N THR A 311 -1.74 6.22 10.10
CA THR A 311 -0.71 6.91 10.88
C THR A 311 -1.39 7.83 11.89
N ALA A 312 -0.71 8.20 12.99
CA ALA A 312 -1.30 9.10 13.99
C ALA A 312 -1.86 10.42 13.40
N ASP A 313 -1.29 10.88 12.27
CA ASP A 313 -1.70 12.11 11.58
C ASP A 313 -3.04 11.99 10.83
N ASN A 314 -3.55 10.78 10.57
CA ASN A 314 -4.80 10.59 9.81
C ASN A 314 -6.02 10.19 10.67
N LEU A 315 -5.87 10.08 11.99
CA LEU A 315 -6.98 9.90 12.94
C LEU A 315 -8.08 10.97 12.80
N PRO A 316 -7.77 12.28 12.70
CA PRO A 316 -8.80 13.33 12.61
C PRO A 316 -9.60 13.24 11.30
N ALA A 317 -8.94 12.87 10.20
CA ALA A 317 -9.59 12.68 8.91
C ALA A 317 -10.51 11.45 8.92
N LEU A 318 -10.10 10.39 9.62
CA LEU A 318 -10.88 9.17 9.77
C LEU A 318 -12.10 9.37 10.68
N GLN A 319 -11.97 10.21 11.72
CA GLN A 319 -13.09 10.65 12.55
C GLN A 319 -14.11 11.48 11.73
N ALA A 320 -13.65 12.47 10.98
CA ALA A 320 -14.52 13.29 10.13
C ALA A 320 -15.26 12.45 9.07
N ALA A 321 -14.59 11.45 8.49
CA ALA A 321 -15.23 10.52 7.56
C ALA A 321 -16.28 9.61 8.22
N ALA A 322 -16.04 9.20 9.48
CA ALA A 322 -17.00 8.40 10.25
C ALA A 322 -18.24 9.22 10.64
N GLU A 323 -18.06 10.49 11.01
CA GLU A 323 -19.12 11.44 11.29
C GLU A 323 -19.95 11.72 10.02
N ALA A 324 -19.30 11.98 8.89
CA ALA A 324 -19.99 12.18 7.62
C ALA A 324 -20.81 10.94 7.19
N ALA A 325 -20.26 9.73 7.35
CA ALA A 325 -21.00 8.50 7.07
C ALA A 325 -22.24 8.35 7.94
N ALA A 326 -22.15 8.70 9.22
CA ALA A 326 -23.27 8.68 10.15
C ALA A 326 -24.35 9.72 9.82
N GLU A 327 -23.95 10.94 9.43
CA GLU A 327 -24.88 11.99 8.98
C GLU A 327 -25.64 11.59 7.71
N THR A 328 -25.00 10.81 6.82
CA THR A 328 -25.65 10.26 5.63
C THR A 328 -26.52 9.03 5.89
N GLY A 329 -26.59 8.55 7.13
CA GLY A 329 -27.38 7.37 7.52
C GLY A 329 -26.74 6.03 7.18
N ASP A 330 -25.48 6.01 6.73
CA ASP A 330 -24.73 4.77 6.47
C ASP A 330 -24.06 4.28 7.75
N TYR A 331 -24.88 3.72 8.65
CA TYR A 331 -24.42 3.28 9.96
C TYR A 331 -23.42 2.12 9.89
N ARG A 332 -23.49 1.27 8.85
CA ARG A 332 -22.52 0.16 8.66
C ARG A 332 -21.14 0.69 8.32
N LYS A 333 -21.06 1.71 7.47
CA LYS A 333 -19.81 2.39 7.14
C LYS A 333 -19.26 3.16 8.35
N ALA A 334 -20.13 3.84 9.09
CA ALA A 334 -19.75 4.51 10.35
C ALA A 334 -19.15 3.50 11.35
N VAL A 335 -19.78 2.34 11.57
CA VAL A 335 -19.27 1.28 12.46
C VAL A 335 -17.89 0.78 12.02
N ARG A 336 -17.68 0.55 10.73
CA ARG A 336 -16.36 0.13 10.21
C ARG A 336 -15.29 1.19 10.47
N LEU A 337 -15.57 2.45 10.17
CA LEU A 337 -14.62 3.55 10.38
C LEU A 337 -14.33 3.76 11.87
N TYR A 338 -15.34 3.76 12.75
CA TYR A 338 -15.12 3.83 14.19
C TYR A 338 -14.37 2.63 14.77
N THR A 339 -14.51 1.43 14.19
CA THR A 339 -13.72 0.26 14.58
C THR A 339 -12.24 0.45 14.24
N THR A 340 -11.95 0.96 13.04
CA THR A 340 -10.60 1.28 12.60
C THR A 340 -9.98 2.42 13.43
N LEU A 341 -10.77 3.45 13.75
CA LEU A 341 -10.38 4.56 14.63
C LEU A 341 -10.03 4.04 16.01
N LEU A 342 -10.86 3.16 16.58
CA LEU A 342 -10.67 2.59 17.90
C LEU A 342 -9.37 1.77 17.99
N ASN A 343 -9.11 0.91 17.01
CA ASN A 343 -7.89 0.09 16.98
C ASN A 343 -6.63 0.96 16.91
N SER A 344 -6.68 2.02 16.10
CA SER A 344 -5.54 2.93 15.89
C SER A 344 -5.33 3.83 17.10
N SER A 345 -6.39 4.41 17.67
CA SER A 345 -6.33 5.26 18.86
C SER A 345 -5.88 4.47 20.09
N THR A 346 -6.34 3.23 20.25
CA THR A 346 -5.87 2.32 21.31
C THR A 346 -4.37 2.03 21.18
N HIS A 347 -3.86 1.90 19.94
CA HIS A 347 -2.45 1.63 19.68
C HIS A 347 -1.56 2.86 19.89
N PHE A 348 -1.99 4.06 19.48
CA PHE A 348 -1.17 5.28 19.52
C PHE A 348 -1.34 6.10 20.80
N GLN A 349 -2.56 6.22 21.33
CA GLN A 349 -2.90 7.08 22.47
C GLN A 349 -3.15 6.25 23.75
N GLY A 350 -3.54 4.99 23.61
CA GLY A 350 -3.82 4.08 24.72
C GLY A 350 -5.31 3.95 25.05
N PRO A 351 -5.70 2.90 25.79
CA PRO A 351 -7.11 2.52 25.97
C PRO A 351 -7.95 3.48 26.82
N GLU A 352 -7.31 4.37 27.60
CA GLU A 352 -7.95 5.31 28.53
C GLU A 352 -7.89 6.77 28.04
N ASP A 353 -7.37 7.00 26.83
CA ASP A 353 -7.31 8.35 26.26
C ASP A 353 -8.71 8.87 25.92
N PRO A 354 -9.00 10.18 26.15
CA PRO A 354 -10.30 10.78 25.83
C PRO A 354 -10.78 10.51 24.40
N ASP A 355 -9.89 10.53 23.40
CA ASP A 355 -10.24 10.31 21.99
C ASP A 355 -10.61 8.84 21.74
N THR A 356 -9.91 7.92 22.43
CA THR A 356 -10.20 6.48 22.39
C THR A 356 -11.53 6.16 23.04
N LEU A 357 -11.85 6.80 24.17
CA LEU A 357 -13.14 6.67 24.86
C LEU A 357 -14.30 7.22 24.02
N ALA A 358 -14.10 8.37 23.36
CA ALA A 358 -15.07 8.93 22.43
C ALA A 358 -15.34 7.97 21.25
N ALA A 359 -14.29 7.42 20.64
CA ALA A 359 -14.42 6.43 19.56
C ALA A 359 -15.20 5.18 20.00
N ARG A 360 -14.98 4.68 21.23
CA ARG A 360 -15.77 3.56 21.79
C ARG A 360 -17.24 3.90 21.95
N HIS A 361 -17.54 5.08 22.50
CA HIS A 361 -18.91 5.53 22.71
C HIS A 361 -19.65 5.63 21.37
N HIS A 362 -19.04 6.27 20.37
CA HIS A 362 -19.64 6.39 19.04
C HIS A 362 -19.81 5.04 18.35
N LEU A 363 -18.83 4.13 18.47
CA LEU A 363 -18.96 2.77 17.93
C LEU A 363 -20.17 2.02 18.54
N ALA A 364 -20.35 2.09 19.85
CA ALA A 364 -21.47 1.46 20.53
C ALA A 364 -22.81 2.05 20.09
N PHE A 365 -22.88 3.37 19.95
CA PHE A 365 -24.07 4.09 19.47
C PHE A 365 -24.45 3.67 18.04
N TRP A 366 -23.51 3.76 17.10
CA TRP A 366 -23.79 3.44 15.69
C TRP A 366 -24.01 1.95 15.43
N ARG A 367 -23.46 1.08 16.28
CA ARG A 367 -23.77 -0.35 16.24
C ARG A 367 -25.21 -0.64 16.67
N GLY A 368 -25.79 0.15 17.57
CA GLY A 368 -27.20 0.06 17.92
C GLY A 368 -28.12 0.53 16.79
N GLU A 369 -27.74 1.62 16.10
CA GLU A 369 -28.50 2.15 14.96
C GLU A 369 -28.40 1.25 13.71
N ALA A 370 -27.31 0.49 13.55
CA ALA A 370 -27.11 -0.40 12.41
C ALA A 370 -27.92 -1.71 12.44
N GLY A 371 -28.58 -2.03 13.58
CA GLY A 371 -29.43 -3.22 13.75
C GLY A 371 -28.72 -4.40 14.42
#